data_AF-A0A923LH21-F1
#
_entry.id   AF-A0A923LH21-F1
#
_cell.length_a   1.000
_cell.length_b   1.000
_cell.length_c   1.000
_cell.angle_alpha   90.00
_cell.angle_beta   90.00
_cell.angle_gamma   90.00
#
_symmetry.space_group_name_H-M   'P 1'
#
loop_
_entity.id
_entity.type
_entity.pdbx_description
1 polymer ?
#
loop_
_entity_poly.entity_id
_entity_poly.type
_entity_poly.pdbx_seq_one_letter_code
_entity_poly.pdbx_strand_id
1 'polypeptide(L)'
;MKKITFVIDELKYCRDILKIDDSTAKDVKTTLIVTGNNNLVDDFKIYDQNNNQKKYNDYNFFVRSCIFYQCFKYFRNEPCDLFGVVEIKEENF
;
A
#
# COMPACT_ATOMS: atom_id res chain seq x y z
N MET A 1 -9.28 -18.41 1.78
CA MET A 1 -8.81 -17.27 0.97
C MET A 1 -8.74 -16.03 1.84
N LYS A 2 -7.64 -15.27 1.74
CA LYS A 2 -7.39 -14.04 2.51
C LYS A 2 -7.48 -12.83 1.58
N LYS A 3 -8.13 -11.78 2.05
CA LYS A 3 -8.12 -10.45 1.44
C LYS A 3 -7.64 -9.44 2.47
N ILE A 4 -6.67 -8.61 2.10
CA ILE A 4 -6.20 -7.51 2.94
C ILE A 4 -6.35 -6.21 2.16
N THR A 5 -7.01 -5.24 2.76
CA THR A 5 -7.09 -3.87 2.25
C THR A 5 -6.15 -2.99 3.05
N PHE A 6 -5.25 -2.29 2.36
CA PHE A 6 -4.35 -1.30 2.91
C PHE A 6 -4.76 0.09 2.41
N VAL A 7 -4.94 1.04 3.31
CA VAL A 7 -5.01 2.46 2.96
C VAL A 7 -3.65 3.08 3.23
N ILE A 8 -3.07 3.67 2.19
CA ILE A 8 -1.72 4.20 2.17
C ILE A 8 -1.81 5.71 1.98
N ASP A 9 -1.20 6.45 2.88
CA ASP A 9 -0.81 7.85 2.68
C ASP A 9 0.59 7.86 2.07
N GLU A 10 0.68 8.17 0.78
CA GLU A 10 1.93 8.12 0.02
C GLU A 10 2.95 9.15 0.52
N LEU A 11 2.48 10.26 1.09
CA LEU A 11 3.33 11.32 1.62
C LEU A 11 3.80 11.03 3.04
N LYS A 12 3.06 10.22 3.80
CA LYS A 12 3.46 9.83 5.16
C LYS A 12 4.85 9.21 5.18
N TYR A 13 5.21 8.36 4.22
CA TYR A 13 6.58 7.86 4.15
C TYR A 13 7.61 8.97 3.87
N CYS A 14 7.33 9.84 2.90
CA CYS A 14 8.24 10.93 2.54
C CYS A 14 8.52 11.83 3.75
N ARG A 15 7.49 12.11 4.55
CA ARG A 15 7.60 12.85 5.81
C ARG A 15 8.37 12.05 6.87
N ASP A 16 7.95 10.83 7.16
CA ASP A 16 8.44 10.06 8.31
C ASP A 16 9.87 9.54 8.11
N ILE A 17 10.24 9.16 6.88
CA ILE A 17 11.53 8.50 6.59
C ILE A 17 12.50 9.41 5.86
N LEU A 18 12.03 10.09 4.79
CA LEU A 18 12.91 10.95 4.00
C LEU A 18 13.07 12.36 4.60
N LYS A 19 12.26 12.71 5.62
CA LYS A 19 12.20 14.05 6.22
C LYS A 19 11.95 15.15 5.18
N ILE A 20 11.25 14.81 4.10
CA ILE A 20 10.83 15.75 3.09
C ILE A 20 9.49 16.31 3.57
N ASP A 21 9.51 17.56 4.01
CA ASP A 21 8.31 18.31 4.34
C ASP A 21 7.91 19.15 3.13
N ASP A 22 7.03 18.59 2.30
CA ASP A 22 6.39 19.34 1.23
C ASP A 22 4.99 19.74 1.67
N SER A 23 4.90 20.88 2.36
CA SER A 23 3.64 21.46 2.86
C SER A 23 2.64 21.81 1.75
N THR A 24 3.03 21.71 0.48
CA THR A 24 2.17 21.94 -0.69
C THR A 24 1.63 20.66 -1.31
N ALA A 25 2.20 19.50 -0.95
CA ALA A 25 1.73 18.20 -1.42
C ALA A 25 0.42 17.83 -0.69
N LYS A 26 -0.68 17.76 -1.45
CA LYS A 26 -1.96 17.26 -0.92
C LYS A 26 -1.80 15.80 -0.54
N ASP A 27 -2.32 15.38 0.62
CA ASP A 27 -2.34 13.98 1.02
C ASP A 27 -2.96 13.12 -0.10
N VAL A 28 -2.12 12.34 -0.78
CA VAL A 28 -2.56 11.39 -1.81
C VAL A 28 -2.74 10.05 -1.13
N LYS A 29 -3.99 9.64 -0.99
CA LYS A 29 -4.33 8.32 -0.49
C LYS A 29 -4.47 7.33 -1.64
N THR A 30 -3.88 6.15 -1.45
CA THR A 30 -4.02 5.00 -2.33
C THR A 30 -4.55 3.82 -1.53
N THR A 31 -5.49 3.09 -2.10
CA THR A 31 -5.98 1.83 -1.53
C THR A 31 -5.37 0.66 -2.31
N LEU A 32 -4.63 -0.20 -1.62
CA LEU A 32 -4.13 -1.46 -2.16
C LEU A 32 -4.94 -2.61 -1.58
N ILE A 33 -5.57 -3.41 -2.42
CA ILE A 33 -6.27 -4.63 -2.04
C ILE A 33 -5.44 -5.81 -2.52
N VAL A 34 -5.02 -6.67 -1.61
CA VAL A 34 -4.26 -7.89 -1.90
C VAL A 34 -5.13 -9.10 -1.57
N THR A 35 -5.28 -10.01 -2.53
CA THR A 35 -6.02 -11.26 -2.36
C THR A 35 -5.13 -12.46 -2.63
N GLY A 36 -5.33 -13.53 -1.88
CA GLY A 36 -4.54 -14.72 -2.06
C GLY A 36 -4.90 -15.84 -1.10
N ASN A 37 -4.10 -16.90 -1.09
CA ASN A 37 -4.28 -18.05 -0.22
C ASN A 37 -3.03 -18.34 0.61
N ASN A 38 -3.24 -18.65 1.88
CA ASN A 38 -2.16 -18.79 2.88
C ASN A 38 -1.26 -17.54 2.89
N ASN A 39 -0.05 -17.68 2.36
CA ASN A 39 0.97 -16.64 2.23
C ASN A 39 1.37 -16.42 0.76
N LEU A 40 0.48 -16.71 -0.19
CA LEU A 40 0.71 -16.50 -1.63
C LEU A 40 -0.27 -15.45 -2.14
N VAL A 41 0.26 -14.43 -2.81
CA VAL A 41 -0.54 -13.38 -3.45
C VAL A 41 -1.03 -13.93 -4.80
N ASP A 42 -2.35 -14.00 -4.98
CA ASP A 42 -2.98 -14.44 -6.23
C ASP A 42 -3.29 -13.25 -7.14
N ASP A 43 -3.79 -12.15 -6.57
CA ASP A 43 -4.15 -10.93 -7.29
C ASP A 43 -4.01 -9.69 -6.38
N PHE A 44 -3.90 -8.51 -6.99
CA PHE A 44 -3.99 -7.24 -6.28
C PHE A 44 -4.63 -6.16 -7.13
N LYS A 45 -5.32 -5.22 -6.48
CA LYS A 45 -5.95 -4.06 -7.11
C LYS A 45 -5.54 -2.79 -6.40
N ILE A 46 -5.35 -1.72 -7.17
CA ILE A 46 -4.93 -0.42 -6.65
C ILE A 46 -5.96 0.62 -7.06
N TYR A 47 -6.37 1.45 -6.11
CA TYR A 47 -7.32 2.53 -6.33
C TYR A 47 -6.74 3.84 -5.83
N ASP A 48 -6.92 4.91 -6.59
CA ASP A 48 -6.65 6.27 -6.11
C ASP A 48 -7.72 6.74 -5.11
N GLN A 49 -7.50 7.89 -4.48
CA GLN A 49 -8.45 8.52 -3.54
C GLN A 49 -9.85 8.78 -4.11
N ASN A 50 -10.01 8.78 -5.44
CA ASN A 50 -11.29 8.96 -6.12
C ASN A 50 -11.92 7.62 -6.54
N ASN A 51 -11.42 6.49 -6.01
CA ASN A 51 -11.81 5.12 -6.36
C ASN A 51 -11.59 4.74 -7.83
N ASN A 52 -10.72 5.44 -8.56
CA ASN A 52 -10.33 4.99 -9.90
C ASN A 52 -9.26 3.92 -9.78
N GLN A 53 -9.46 2.80 -10.47
CA GLN A 53 -8.45 1.76 -10.52
C GLN A 53 -7.20 2.25 -11.27
N LYS A 54 -6.03 2.02 -10.67
CA LYS A 54 -4.71 2.36 -11.22
C LYS A 54 -3.93 1.10 -11.55
N LYS A 55 -2.98 1.24 -12.47
CA LYS A 55 -2.00 0.18 -12.73
C LYS A 55 -0.82 0.36 -11.79
N TYR A 56 -0.21 -0.75 -11.39
CA TYR A 56 1.01 -0.74 -10.57
C TYR A 56 2.09 0.17 -11.15
N ASN A 57 2.27 0.16 -12.47
CA ASN A 57 3.27 0.96 -13.18
C ASN A 57 2.96 2.46 -13.28
N ASP A 58 1.77 2.90 -12.89
CA ASP A 58 1.44 4.34 -12.83
C ASP A 58 2.12 5.02 -11.64
N TYR A 59 2.61 4.24 -10.67
CA TYR A 59 3.29 4.73 -9.48
C TYR A 59 4.80 4.83 -9.68
N ASN A 60 5.40 5.83 -9.05
CA ASN A 60 6.85 5.98 -9.05
C ASN A 60 7.55 4.76 -8.41
N PHE A 61 8.86 4.64 -8.65
CA PHE A 61 9.65 3.52 -8.11
C PHE A 61 9.55 3.42 -6.58
N PHE A 62 9.47 4.55 -5.90
CA PHE A 62 9.45 4.62 -4.46
C PHE A 62 8.19 3.95 -3.86
N VAL A 63 6.99 4.34 -4.31
CA VAL A 63 5.72 3.74 -3.84
C VAL A 63 5.67 2.24 -4.14
N ARG A 64 6.14 1.83 -5.33
CA ARG A 64 6.19 0.43 -5.75
C ARG A 64 7.13 -0.42 -4.89
N SER A 65 8.39 -0.01 -4.79
CA SER A 65 9.45 -0.84 -4.20
C SER A 65 9.50 -0.77 -2.67
N CYS A 66 9.00 0.30 -2.07
CA CYS A 66 8.96 0.43 -0.62
C CYS A 66 7.57 0.13 -0.09
N ILE A 67 6.55 0.90 -0.47
CA ILE A 67 5.25 0.80 0.21
C ILE A 67 4.50 -0.49 -0.18
N PHE A 68 4.28 -0.72 -1.48
CA PHE A 68 3.57 -1.93 -1.93
C PHE A 68 4.33 -3.20 -1.59
N TYR A 69 5.66 -3.20 -1.70
CA TYR A 69 6.47 -4.34 -1.29
C TYR A 69 6.28 -4.71 0.19
N GLN A 70 6.28 -3.72 1.10
CA GLN A 70 6.03 -3.99 2.53
C GLN A 70 4.61 -4.52 2.78
N CYS A 71 3.60 -4.04 2.04
CA CYS A 71 2.25 -4.60 2.11
C CYS A 71 2.21 -6.07 1.65
N PHE A 72 2.95 -6.42 0.60
CA PHE A 72 3.07 -7.81 0.17
C PHE A 72 3.84 -8.67 1.18
N LYS A 73 4.84 -8.13 1.89
CA LYS A 73 5.51 -8.85 2.98
C LYS A 73 4.54 -9.11 4.13
N TYR A 74 3.77 -8.10 4.53
CA TYR A 74 2.73 -8.23 5.55
C TYR A 74 1.72 -9.31 5.17
N PHE A 75 1.23 -9.31 3.93
CA PHE A 75 0.32 -10.35 3.43
C PHE A 75 0.91 -11.76 3.59
N ARG A 76 2.22 -11.89 3.35
CA ARG A 76 2.97 -13.15 3.45
C ARG A 76 3.39 -13.53 4.87
N ASN A 77 2.98 -12.76 5.88
CA ASN A 77 3.42 -12.90 7.27
C ASN A 77 4.95 -12.78 7.42
N GLU A 78 5.59 -11.97 6.57
CA GLU A 78 7.01 -11.65 6.66
C GLU A 78 7.23 -10.36 7.47
N PRO A 79 8.37 -10.22 8.18
CA PRO A 79 8.71 -8.98 8.88
C PRO A 79 8.69 -7.75 7.94
N CYS A 80 7.98 -6.71 8.35
CA CYS A 80 7.77 -5.49 7.57
C CYS A 80 7.49 -4.28 8.46
N ASP A 81 7.76 -3.08 7.93
CA ASP A 81 7.64 -1.81 8.65
C ASP A 81 6.42 -0.98 8.21
N LEU A 82 5.60 -1.51 7.28
CA LEU A 82 4.34 -0.93 6.79
C LEU A 82 4.35 0.60 6.55
N PHE A 83 5.33 1.03 5.78
CA PHE A 83 5.54 2.43 5.42
C PHE A 83 4.32 3.11 4.79
N GLY A 84 3.89 4.23 5.38
CA GLY A 84 2.79 5.03 4.87
C GLY A 84 1.41 4.38 5.00
N VAL A 85 1.30 3.15 5.52
CA VAL A 85 0.01 2.50 5.76
C VAL A 85 -0.64 3.14 6.97
N VAL A 86 -1.86 3.64 6.79
CA VAL A 86 -2.66 4.29 7.83
C VAL A 86 -3.87 3.47 8.27
N GLU A 87 -4.28 2.48 7.47
CA GLU A 87 -5.36 1.56 7.79
C GLU A 87 -5.11 0.19 7.17
N ILE A 88 -5.48 -0.88 7.90
CA ILE A 88 -5.46 -2.26 7.44
C ILE A 88 -6.77 -2.92 7.81
N LYS A 89 -7.38 -3.60 6.85
CA LYS A 89 -8.57 -4.45 7.07
C LYS A 89 -8.34 -5.83 6.49
N GLU A 90 -8.49 -6.85 7.32
CA GLU A 90 -8.33 -8.26 6.94
C GLU A 90 -9.70 -8.95 6.88
N GLU A 91 -9.92 -9.72 5.81
CA GLU A 91 -11.13 -10.51 5.59
C GLU A 91 -10.72 -11.94 5.19
N ASN A 92 -11.25 -12.95 5.87
CA ASN A 92 -11.00 -14.37 5.59
C ASN A 92 -12.28 -15.01 5.06
N PHE A 93 -12.15 -15.78 3.97
CA PHE A 93 -13.23 -16.49 3.28
C PHE A 93 -12.92 -17.99 3.18
#